data_AF-A0ABD6MGF8-F1
#
_entry.id   AF-A0ABD6MGF8-F1
#
_cell.length_a   1.000
_cell.length_b   1.000
_cell.length_c   1.000
_cell.angle_alpha   90.00
_cell.angle_beta   90.00
_cell.angle_gamma   90.00
#
_symmetry.space_group_name_H-M   'P 1'
#
loop_
_entity.id
_entity.type
_entity.pdbx_description
1 polymer ?
#
loop_
_entity_poly.entity_id
_entity_poly.type
_entity_poly.pdbx_seq_one_letter_code
_entity_poly.pdbx_strand_id
1 'polypeptide(L)'
;MQPRHPAPADALAPAGAPVPADAPAPPADGAPVDHAVGLAHFNSLPFAAAEAAFLECCGSLRWAHRMAAHRPYPDLGALLAASDEAGYDLAPSDIAEALAAEPAPCLHHDAPRAAHLALRAAHAAYESRFGHTFVICLDAYGPSQHVDQVLAGIRVRMEHEVDEERAVTAEELRRLARSRIVELMTADLGR
;
A
#
# COMPACT_ATOMS: atom_id res chain seq x y z
N MET A 1 25.60 74.67 30.65
CA MET A 1 26.32 74.59 29.36
C MET A 1 26.19 73.18 28.82
N GLN A 2 25.36 72.99 27.79
CA GLN A 2 25.30 71.76 26.98
C GLN A 2 25.16 72.23 25.53
N PRO A 3 26.04 71.83 24.59
CA PRO A 3 25.78 72.01 23.18
C PRO A 3 25.03 70.80 22.61
N ARG A 4 23.99 71.14 21.84
CA ARG A 4 23.03 70.28 21.14
C ARG A 4 23.70 69.67 19.90
N HIS A 5 23.53 68.36 19.70
CA HIS A 5 23.85 67.69 18.43
C HIS A 5 22.65 67.73 17.46
N PRO A 6 22.89 67.70 16.13
CA PRO A 6 21.89 68.02 15.10
C PRO A 6 21.08 66.80 14.60
N ALA A 7 19.92 67.08 13.99
CA ALA A 7 19.03 66.17 13.24
C ALA A 7 19.35 66.22 11.71
N PRO A 8 18.55 65.62 10.80
CA PRO A 8 17.87 64.31 10.72
C PRO A 8 18.25 63.53 9.43
N ALA A 9 17.73 62.32 9.21
CA ALA A 9 17.54 61.78 7.86
C ALA A 9 16.38 60.77 7.84
N ASP A 10 15.26 61.20 7.26
CA ASP A 10 14.16 60.36 6.78
C ASP A 10 14.66 59.41 5.69
N ALA A 11 14.42 58.10 5.88
CA ALA A 11 14.46 57.11 4.82
C ALA A 11 13.12 56.37 4.80
N LEU A 12 12.21 56.91 4.01
CA LEU A 12 10.94 56.32 3.61
C LEU A 12 11.21 55.08 2.74
N ALA A 13 10.96 53.89 3.28
CA ALA A 13 10.95 52.65 2.50
C ALA A 13 9.60 52.51 1.76
N PRO A 14 9.58 52.09 0.48
CA PRO A 14 8.37 52.10 -0.32
C PRO A 14 7.45 50.90 -0.06
N ALA A 15 6.16 51.22 -0.28
CA ALA A 15 4.96 50.40 -0.35
C ALA A 15 5.14 48.95 -0.85
N GLY A 16 4.39 48.06 -0.20
CA GLY A 16 4.22 46.66 -0.58
C GLY A 16 3.63 46.50 -1.98
N ALA A 17 4.20 45.56 -2.73
CA ALA A 17 3.62 45.02 -3.94
C ALA A 17 2.75 43.80 -3.58
N PRO A 18 1.53 43.67 -4.12
CA PRO A 18 0.74 42.46 -3.98
C PRO A 18 1.37 41.36 -4.85
N VAL A 19 1.68 40.22 -4.24
CA VAL A 19 2.10 39.02 -4.97
C VAL A 19 0.88 38.48 -5.71
N PRO A 20 0.92 38.30 -7.05
CA PRO A 20 -0.21 37.71 -7.76
C PRO A 20 -0.30 36.22 -7.40
N ALA A 21 -1.42 35.84 -6.78
CA ALA A 21 -1.87 34.47 -6.67
C ALA A 21 -2.44 34.03 -8.02
N ASP A 22 -1.60 33.45 -8.88
CA ASP A 22 -2.08 32.57 -9.94
C ASP A 22 -0.94 31.65 -10.40
N ALA A 23 -0.74 30.56 -9.67
CA ALA A 23 -0.02 29.40 -10.19
C ALA A 23 -1.09 28.40 -10.63
N PRO A 24 -1.14 27.99 -11.92
CA PRO A 24 -2.09 26.97 -12.33
C PRO A 24 -1.77 25.68 -11.58
N ALA A 25 -2.77 25.13 -10.91
CA ALA A 25 -2.71 23.78 -10.36
C ALA A 25 -2.28 22.80 -11.48
N PRO A 26 -1.43 21.79 -11.18
CA PRO A 26 -1.13 20.76 -12.16
C PRO A 26 -2.43 20.09 -12.63
N PRO A 27 -2.53 19.67 -13.89
CA PRO A 27 -3.72 18.98 -14.36
C PRO A 27 -3.93 17.73 -13.51
N ALA A 28 -5.10 17.61 -12.91
CA ALA A 28 -5.54 16.38 -12.28
C ALA A 28 -5.67 15.32 -13.37
N ASP A 29 -4.62 14.53 -13.56
CA ASP A 29 -4.62 13.37 -14.43
C ASP A 29 -5.69 12.38 -13.95
N GLY A 30 -6.85 12.39 -14.62
CA GLY A 30 -7.58 11.22 -15.09
C GLY A 30 -7.97 10.05 -14.18
N ALA A 31 -7.73 10.07 -12.86
CA ALA A 31 -8.01 8.95 -11.94
C ALA A 31 -8.84 9.23 -10.64
N PRO A 32 -9.47 10.40 -10.39
CA PRO A 32 -10.22 10.60 -9.14
C PRO A 32 -11.68 10.09 -9.17
N VAL A 33 -12.28 9.90 -10.36
CA VAL A 33 -13.72 9.58 -10.47
C VAL A 33 -14.01 8.10 -10.23
N ASP A 34 -13.15 7.22 -10.76
CA ASP A 34 -13.39 5.77 -10.76
C ASP A 34 -13.36 5.20 -9.34
N HIS A 35 -12.34 5.57 -8.56
CA HIS A 35 -12.24 5.17 -7.16
C HIS A 35 -13.35 5.77 -6.28
N ALA A 36 -13.80 7.00 -6.57
CA ALA A 36 -14.86 7.63 -5.79
C ALA A 36 -16.20 6.90 -5.96
N VAL A 37 -16.51 6.44 -7.18
CA VAL A 37 -17.71 5.63 -7.45
C VAL A 37 -17.60 4.26 -6.79
N GLY A 38 -16.47 3.56 -6.95
CA GLY A 38 -16.24 2.26 -6.30
C GLY A 38 -16.32 2.36 -4.78
N LEU A 39 -15.74 3.41 -4.18
CA LEU A 39 -15.80 3.63 -2.74
C LEU A 39 -17.23 3.93 -2.24
N ALA A 40 -18.00 4.73 -2.98
CA ALA A 40 -19.39 5.01 -2.64
C ALA A 40 -20.24 3.73 -2.67
N HIS A 41 -20.04 2.88 -3.68
CA HIS A 41 -20.67 1.55 -3.74
C HIS A 41 -20.28 0.71 -2.52
N PHE A 42 -18.97 0.61 -2.27
CA PHE A 42 -18.43 -0.18 -1.17
C PHE A 42 -18.94 0.27 0.21
N ASN A 43 -19.08 1.57 0.44
CA ASN A 43 -19.66 2.13 1.66
C ASN A 43 -21.15 1.75 1.85
N SER A 44 -21.87 1.44 0.78
CA SER A 44 -23.29 1.06 0.82
C SER A 44 -23.53 -0.45 0.94
N LEU A 45 -22.49 -1.29 0.77
CA LEU A 45 -22.62 -2.74 0.83
C LEU A 45 -23.12 -3.24 2.20
N PRO A 46 -23.93 -4.31 2.24
CA PRO A 46 -24.19 -5.04 3.47
C PRO A 46 -22.87 -5.44 4.17
N PHE A 47 -22.86 -5.46 5.49
CA PHE A 47 -21.65 -5.76 6.27
C PHE A 47 -20.93 -7.03 5.81
N ALA A 48 -21.66 -8.14 5.67
CA ALA A 48 -21.09 -9.42 5.25
C ALA A 48 -20.49 -9.40 3.85
N ALA A 49 -21.05 -8.60 2.93
CA ALA A 49 -20.52 -8.47 1.57
C ALA A 49 -19.22 -7.64 1.56
N ALA A 50 -19.17 -6.55 2.35
CA ALA A 50 -17.96 -5.75 2.49
C ALA A 50 -16.84 -6.52 3.20
N GLU A 51 -17.17 -7.28 4.24
CA GLU A 51 -16.22 -8.15 4.95
C GLU A 51 -15.65 -9.23 4.02
N ALA A 52 -16.49 -9.90 3.22
CA ALA A 52 -16.03 -10.88 2.25
C ALA A 52 -15.10 -10.26 1.18
N ALA A 53 -15.44 -9.10 0.65
CA ALA A 53 -14.60 -8.40 -0.33
C ALA A 53 -13.24 -7.97 0.27
N PHE A 54 -13.21 -7.55 1.53
CA PHE A 54 -11.94 -7.28 2.21
C PHE A 54 -11.16 -8.56 2.50
N LEU A 55 -11.82 -9.67 2.79
CA LEU A 55 -11.15 -10.95 3.00
C LEU A 55 -10.42 -11.45 1.74
N GLU A 56 -10.93 -11.11 0.54
CA GLU A 56 -10.22 -11.35 -0.73
C GLU A 56 -8.98 -10.47 -0.88
N CYS A 57 -8.95 -9.28 -0.25
CA CYS A 57 -7.78 -8.40 -0.27
C CYS A 57 -6.68 -8.87 0.68
N CYS A 58 -7.06 -9.31 1.88
CA CYS A 58 -6.16 -9.84 2.90
C CYS A 58 -6.88 -10.96 3.65
N GLY A 59 -6.30 -12.16 3.65
CA GLY A 59 -6.92 -13.37 4.20
C GLY A 59 -7.08 -13.39 5.73
N SER A 60 -6.92 -12.27 6.43
CA SER A 60 -7.18 -12.17 7.86
C SER A 60 -8.62 -11.76 8.14
N LEU A 61 -9.37 -12.62 8.86
CA LEU A 61 -10.75 -12.34 9.24
C LEU A 61 -10.87 -11.12 10.16
N ARG A 62 -9.96 -11.00 11.13
CA ARG A 62 -9.93 -9.85 12.05
C ARG A 62 -9.71 -8.53 11.31
N TRP A 63 -8.78 -8.52 10.34
CA TRP A 63 -8.53 -7.35 9.51
C TRP A 63 -9.76 -6.99 8.68
N ALA A 64 -10.34 -7.95 7.96
CA ALA A 64 -11.49 -7.74 7.10
C ALA A 64 -12.72 -7.24 7.88
N HIS A 65 -12.98 -7.84 9.04
CA HIS A 65 -14.04 -7.43 9.95
C HIS A 65 -13.88 -5.97 10.39
N ARG A 66 -12.67 -5.61 10.82
CA ARG A 66 -12.36 -4.25 11.26
C ARG A 66 -12.60 -3.25 10.13
N MET A 67 -12.14 -3.55 8.92
CA MET A 67 -12.33 -2.69 7.77
C MET A 67 -13.82 -2.53 7.43
N ALA A 68 -14.60 -3.61 7.42
CA ALA A 68 -16.05 -3.54 7.17
C ALA A 68 -16.81 -2.73 8.24
N ALA A 69 -16.35 -2.79 9.50
CA ALA A 69 -16.95 -2.10 10.65
C ALA A 69 -16.65 -0.60 10.73
N HIS A 70 -15.53 -0.14 10.15
CA HIS A 70 -15.14 1.28 10.18
C HIS A 70 -15.71 2.12 9.03
N ARG A 71 -16.50 1.51 8.15
CA ARG A 71 -17.25 2.24 7.12
C ARG A 71 -18.25 3.22 7.77
N PRO A 72 -18.53 4.37 7.13
CA PRO A 72 -18.07 4.75 5.80
C PRO A 72 -16.69 5.42 5.78
N TYR A 73 -15.95 5.21 4.69
CA TYR A 73 -14.71 5.93 4.41
C TYR A 73 -14.97 7.16 3.52
N PRO A 74 -14.42 8.34 3.85
CA PRO A 74 -14.70 9.57 3.10
C PRO A 74 -14.00 9.64 1.74
N ASP A 75 -12.81 9.02 1.62
CA ASP A 75 -12.02 8.97 0.39
C ASP A 75 -11.07 7.75 0.41
N LEU A 76 -10.41 7.50 -0.73
CA LEU A 76 -9.47 6.38 -0.88
C LEU A 76 -8.27 6.51 0.07
N GLY A 77 -7.79 7.73 0.35
CA GLY A 77 -6.69 7.96 1.27
C GLY A 77 -7.02 7.53 2.69
N ALA A 78 -8.21 7.86 3.17
CA ALA A 78 -8.72 7.44 4.47
C ALA A 78 -8.93 5.92 4.55
N LEU A 79 -9.42 5.28 3.49
CA LEU A 79 -9.53 3.82 3.41
C LEU A 79 -8.16 3.14 3.49
N LEU A 80 -7.17 3.63 2.73
CA LEU A 80 -5.82 3.08 2.73
C LEU A 80 -5.08 3.31 4.06
N ALA A 81 -5.29 4.47 4.71
CA ALA A 81 -4.77 4.71 6.05
C ALA A 81 -5.39 3.75 7.08
N ALA A 82 -6.70 3.53 7.04
CA ALA A 82 -7.36 2.56 7.91
C ALA A 82 -6.86 1.12 7.67
N SER A 83 -6.57 0.76 6.42
CA SER A 83 -5.94 -0.51 6.05
C SER A 83 -4.57 -0.68 6.71
N ASP A 84 -3.73 0.35 6.67
CA ASP A 84 -2.39 0.33 7.28
C ASP A 84 -2.50 0.18 8.80
N GLU A 85 -3.33 1.00 9.46
CA GLU A 85 -3.57 0.92 10.91
C GLU A 85 -4.08 -0.48 11.32
N ALA A 86 -5.06 -1.01 10.59
CA ALA A 86 -5.57 -2.35 10.82
C ALA A 86 -4.48 -3.42 10.64
N GLY A 87 -3.56 -3.23 9.69
CA GLY A 87 -2.44 -4.11 9.45
C GLY A 87 -1.35 -4.06 10.54
N TYR A 88 -1.05 -2.87 11.08
CA TYR A 88 -0.10 -2.72 12.19
C TYR A 88 -0.60 -3.37 13.49
N ASP A 89 -1.93 -3.42 13.67
CA ASP A 89 -2.57 -4.00 14.85
C ASP A 89 -2.82 -5.52 14.75
N LEU A 90 -2.31 -6.19 13.69
CA LEU A 90 -2.45 -7.63 13.53
C LEU A 90 -1.55 -8.40 14.51
N ALA A 91 -2.15 -9.35 15.21
CA ALA A 91 -1.40 -10.31 16.01
C ALA A 91 -0.68 -11.30 15.10
N PRO A 92 0.36 -12.00 15.61
CA PRO A 92 1.07 -13.02 14.83
C PRO A 92 0.15 -14.12 14.25
N SER A 93 -0.94 -14.46 14.94
CA SER A 93 -1.94 -15.42 14.43
C SER A 93 -2.73 -14.89 13.25
N ASP A 94 -3.06 -13.59 13.24
CA ASP A 94 -3.80 -12.95 12.16
C ASP A 94 -2.93 -12.85 10.90
N ILE A 95 -1.63 -12.55 11.09
CA ILE A 95 -0.63 -12.57 10.03
C ILE A 95 -0.48 -13.99 9.46
N ALA A 96 -0.40 -15.01 10.32
CA ALA A 96 -0.30 -16.40 9.87
C ALA A 96 -1.54 -16.86 9.10
N GLU A 97 -2.74 -16.44 9.53
CA GLU A 97 -3.99 -16.68 8.79
C GLU A 97 -3.95 -16.04 7.40
N ALA A 98 -3.57 -14.77 7.31
CA ALA A 98 -3.42 -14.08 6.03
C ALA A 98 -2.43 -14.80 5.12
N LEU A 99 -1.24 -15.16 5.63
CA LEU A 99 -0.21 -15.88 4.86
C LEU A 99 -0.69 -17.25 4.37
N ALA A 100 -1.50 -17.96 5.15
CA ALA A 100 -2.03 -19.26 4.73
C ALA A 100 -3.01 -19.15 3.55
N ALA A 101 -3.63 -17.97 3.35
CA ALA A 101 -4.51 -17.69 2.22
C ALA A 101 -3.76 -17.16 0.99
N GLU A 102 -2.48 -16.78 1.11
CA GLU A 102 -1.72 -16.18 0.02
C GLU A 102 -1.18 -17.22 -0.97
N PRO A 103 -1.38 -17.02 -2.29
CA PRO A 103 -0.74 -17.86 -3.29
C PRO A 103 0.76 -17.51 -3.40
N ALA A 104 1.61 -18.53 -3.49
CA ALA A 104 3.01 -18.32 -3.80
C ALA A 104 3.16 -17.73 -5.23
N PRO A 105 4.01 -16.69 -5.42
CA PRO A 105 4.26 -16.13 -6.74
C PRO A 105 4.72 -17.19 -7.75
N CYS A 106 4.12 -17.18 -8.95
CA CYS A 106 4.43 -18.14 -10.00
C CYS A 106 4.95 -17.46 -11.27
N LEU A 107 5.69 -18.21 -12.09
CA LEU A 107 6.11 -17.75 -13.41
C LEU A 107 4.95 -17.84 -14.42
N HIS A 108 5.06 -17.07 -15.50
CA HIS A 108 4.21 -17.26 -16.67
C HIS A 108 4.30 -18.72 -17.17
N HIS A 109 3.17 -19.26 -17.63
CA HIS A 109 3.05 -20.67 -18.04
C HIS A 109 4.00 -21.11 -19.17
N ASP A 110 4.43 -20.16 -20.01
CA ASP A 110 5.39 -20.41 -21.10
C ASP A 110 6.86 -20.47 -20.65
N ALA A 111 7.15 -20.23 -19.36
CA ALA A 111 8.52 -20.29 -18.88
C ALA A 111 9.08 -21.72 -18.98
N PRO A 112 10.40 -21.89 -19.18
CA PRO A 112 11.00 -23.22 -19.27
C PRO A 112 10.72 -24.07 -18.02
N ARG A 113 10.44 -25.36 -18.20
CA ARG A 113 10.16 -26.30 -17.09
C ARG A 113 11.24 -26.26 -15.99
N ALA A 114 12.51 -26.11 -16.37
CA ALA A 114 13.61 -25.99 -15.42
C ALA A 114 13.49 -24.74 -14.52
N ALA A 115 13.02 -23.61 -15.07
CA ALA A 115 12.79 -22.39 -14.30
C ALA A 115 11.63 -22.57 -13.30
N HIS A 116 10.54 -23.23 -13.70
CA HIS A 116 9.45 -23.58 -12.78
C HIS A 116 9.91 -24.49 -11.64
N LEU A 117 10.76 -25.49 -11.93
CA LEU A 117 11.32 -26.37 -10.90
C LEU A 117 12.25 -25.62 -9.94
N ALA A 118 13.09 -24.72 -10.46
CA ALA A 118 13.97 -23.89 -9.65
C ALA A 118 13.19 -22.95 -8.73
N LEU A 119 12.15 -22.27 -9.24
CA LEU A 119 11.33 -21.40 -8.42
C LEU A 119 10.57 -22.17 -7.33
N ARG A 120 10.01 -23.34 -7.67
CA ARG A 120 9.37 -24.22 -6.68
C ARG A 120 10.34 -24.67 -5.59
N ALA A 121 11.58 -25.00 -5.95
CA ALA A 121 12.60 -25.37 -4.97
C ALA A 121 12.98 -24.18 -4.07
N ALA A 122 13.03 -22.97 -4.63
CA ALA A 122 13.29 -21.75 -3.87
C ALA A 122 12.17 -21.46 -2.86
N HIS A 123 10.90 -21.56 -3.27
CA HIS A 123 9.75 -21.43 -2.36
C HIS A 123 9.76 -22.50 -1.27
N ALA A 124 10.02 -23.77 -1.61
CA ALA A 124 10.09 -24.83 -0.62
C ALA A 124 11.23 -24.63 0.41
N ALA A 125 12.38 -24.10 -0.04
CA ALA A 125 13.47 -23.75 0.86
C ALA A 125 13.10 -22.58 1.80
N TYR A 126 12.40 -21.58 1.27
CA TYR A 126 11.88 -20.45 2.04
C TYR A 126 10.87 -20.91 3.10
N GLU A 127 9.85 -21.66 2.69
CA GLU A 127 8.81 -22.20 3.57
C GLU A 127 9.40 -23.10 4.66
N SER A 128 10.39 -23.94 4.32
CA SER A 128 11.07 -24.79 5.31
C SER A 128 11.84 -23.99 6.36
N ARG A 129 12.32 -22.78 6.04
CA ARG A 129 13.08 -21.93 6.96
C ARG A 129 12.16 -21.08 7.82
N PHE A 130 11.16 -20.45 7.22
CA PHE A 130 10.33 -19.43 7.87
C PHE A 130 8.94 -19.91 8.29
N GLY A 131 8.49 -21.06 7.78
CA GLY A 131 7.23 -21.69 8.17
C GLY A 131 5.97 -21.10 7.52
N HIS A 132 6.12 -20.28 6.48
CA HIS A 132 5.01 -19.69 5.73
C HIS A 132 5.39 -19.43 4.27
N THR A 133 4.38 -19.23 3.42
CA THR A 133 4.56 -18.92 1.99
C THR A 133 5.35 -17.62 1.81
N PHE A 134 6.08 -17.52 0.69
CA PHE A 134 6.76 -16.29 0.31
C PHE A 134 5.77 -15.30 -0.28
N VAL A 135 5.69 -14.10 0.32
CA VAL A 135 4.85 -13.00 -0.16
C VAL A 135 5.71 -11.80 -0.52
N ILE A 136 5.39 -11.14 -1.63
CA ILE A 136 6.04 -9.90 -2.07
C ILE A 136 5.01 -9.08 -2.85
N CYS A 137 4.93 -7.79 -2.56
CA CYS A 137 4.16 -6.83 -3.32
C CYS A 137 4.98 -6.33 -4.51
N LEU A 138 4.43 -6.53 -5.70
CA LEU A 138 5.08 -6.24 -6.98
C LEU A 138 4.48 -5.03 -7.72
N ASP A 139 3.61 -4.26 -7.05
CA ASP A 139 2.90 -3.12 -7.62
C ASP A 139 3.80 -2.03 -8.18
N ALA A 140 4.98 -1.86 -7.60
CA ALA A 140 6.00 -0.91 -8.04
C ALA A 140 6.80 -1.38 -9.28
N TYR A 141 6.58 -2.60 -9.77
CA TYR A 141 7.37 -3.20 -10.85
C TYR A 141 6.50 -3.56 -12.05
N GLY A 142 7.06 -3.43 -13.25
CA GLY A 142 6.41 -3.90 -14.46
C GLY A 142 6.33 -5.43 -14.51
N PRO A 143 5.34 -6.03 -15.22
CA PRO A 143 5.17 -7.48 -15.30
C PRO A 143 6.41 -8.25 -15.77
N SER A 144 7.22 -7.64 -16.65
CA SER A 144 8.47 -8.22 -17.12
C SER A 144 9.55 -8.36 -16.04
N GLN A 145 9.47 -7.57 -14.96
CA GLN A 145 10.43 -7.55 -13.86
C GLN A 145 10.00 -8.44 -12.69
N HIS A 146 8.74 -8.87 -12.63
CA HIS A 146 8.17 -9.60 -11.50
C HIS A 146 8.96 -10.86 -11.13
N VAL A 147 9.35 -11.64 -12.14
CA VAL A 147 10.14 -12.86 -11.95
C VAL A 147 11.49 -12.56 -11.29
N ASP A 148 12.19 -11.55 -11.80
CA ASP A 148 13.50 -11.16 -11.29
C ASP A 148 13.39 -10.64 -9.85
N GLN A 149 12.34 -9.88 -9.55
CA GLN A 149 12.09 -9.38 -8.19
C GLN A 149 11.73 -10.50 -7.21
N VAL A 150 10.94 -11.49 -7.63
CA VAL A 150 10.64 -12.67 -6.78
C VAL A 150 11.92 -13.44 -6.47
N LEU A 151 12.74 -13.72 -7.47
CA LEU A 151 13.99 -14.48 -7.28
C LEU A 151 15.03 -13.70 -6.46
N ALA A 152 15.16 -12.40 -6.70
CA ALA A 152 16.03 -11.52 -5.91
C ALA A 152 15.53 -11.41 -4.47
N GLY A 153 14.22 -11.22 -4.30
CA GLY A 153 13.56 -11.14 -2.99
C GLY A 153 13.77 -12.39 -2.16
N ILE A 154 13.53 -13.58 -2.73
CA ILE A 154 13.80 -14.85 -2.03
C ILE A 154 15.28 -14.94 -1.64
N ARG A 155 16.21 -14.63 -2.55
CA ARG A 155 17.64 -14.74 -2.28
C ARG A 155 18.08 -13.86 -1.11
N VAL A 156 17.67 -12.60 -1.10
CA VAL A 156 17.99 -11.65 -0.02
C VAL A 156 17.35 -12.10 1.29
N ARG A 157 16.05 -12.43 1.26
CA ARG A 157 15.28 -12.77 2.46
C ARG A 157 15.69 -14.09 3.10
N MET A 158 16.28 -15.01 2.35
CA MET A 158 16.88 -16.22 2.91
C MET A 158 18.08 -15.94 3.84
N GLU A 159 18.68 -14.75 3.77
CA GLU A 159 19.77 -14.32 4.66
C GLU A 159 19.26 -13.66 5.95
N HIS A 160 17.98 -13.30 6.02
CA HIS A 160 17.40 -12.65 7.20
C HIS A 160 17.28 -13.60 8.40
N GLU A 161 17.35 -13.01 9.59
CA GLU A 161 16.90 -13.64 10.83
C GLU A 161 15.37 -13.76 10.85
N VAL A 162 14.84 -14.69 11.65
CA VAL A 162 13.39 -14.99 11.67
C VAL A 162 12.54 -13.76 12.03
N ASP A 163 12.98 -12.95 13.00
CA ASP A 163 12.22 -11.77 13.43
C ASP A 163 12.30 -10.62 12.42
N GLU A 164 13.43 -10.46 11.73
CA GLU A 164 13.57 -9.51 10.61
C GLU A 164 12.65 -9.91 9.46
N GLU A 165 12.66 -11.18 9.09
CA GLU A 165 11.81 -11.70 8.02
C GLU A 165 10.32 -11.58 8.35
N ARG A 166 9.94 -11.80 9.61
CA ARG A 166 8.57 -11.59 10.05
C ARG A 166 8.13 -10.13 9.85
N ALA A 167 8.99 -9.16 10.16
CA ALA A 167 8.68 -7.74 9.97
C ALA A 167 8.54 -7.38 8.49
N VAL A 168 9.45 -7.87 7.64
CA VAL A 168 9.40 -7.68 6.18
C VAL A 168 8.12 -8.31 5.61
N THR A 169 7.81 -9.54 5.99
CA THR A 169 6.60 -10.25 5.56
C THR A 169 5.32 -9.49 5.93
N ALA A 170 5.24 -8.93 7.14
CA ALA A 170 4.10 -8.14 7.56
C ALA A 170 3.94 -6.83 6.74
N GLU A 171 5.05 -6.19 6.35
CA GLU A 171 5.02 -5.04 5.44
C GLU A 171 4.56 -5.45 4.04
N GLU A 172 5.07 -6.55 3.49
CA GLU A 172 4.67 -7.03 2.16
C GLU A 172 3.19 -7.40 2.11
N LEU A 173 2.62 -8.00 3.17
CA LEU A 173 1.18 -8.22 3.28
C LEU A 173 0.38 -6.92 3.29
N ARG A 174 0.83 -5.91 4.05
CA ARG A 174 0.17 -4.59 4.06
C ARG A 174 0.18 -3.97 2.67
N ARG A 175 1.31 -4.02 1.97
CA ARG A 175 1.43 -3.52 0.60
C ARG A 175 0.50 -4.29 -0.36
N LEU A 176 0.46 -5.62 -0.29
CA LEU A 176 -0.48 -6.44 -1.09
C LEU A 176 -1.94 -6.07 -0.84
N ALA A 177 -2.33 -5.91 0.42
CA ALA A 177 -3.68 -5.50 0.79
C ALA A 177 -4.03 -4.13 0.21
N ARG A 178 -3.10 -3.15 0.29
CA ARG A 178 -3.29 -1.82 -0.31
C ARG A 178 -3.52 -1.90 -1.82
N SER A 179 -2.66 -2.61 -2.55
CA SER A 179 -2.78 -2.71 -4.01
C SER A 179 -4.13 -3.35 -4.40
N ARG A 180 -4.53 -4.42 -3.70
CA ARG A 180 -5.82 -5.09 -3.94
C ARG A 180 -7.03 -4.23 -3.59
N ILE A 181 -6.96 -3.39 -2.55
CA ILE A 181 -8.01 -2.41 -2.25
C ILE A 181 -8.16 -1.42 -3.41
N VAL A 182 -7.05 -0.87 -3.93
CA VAL A 182 -7.09 0.07 -5.06
C VAL A 182 -7.71 -0.60 -6.28
N GLU A 183 -7.32 -1.84 -6.58
CA GLU A 183 -7.91 -2.63 -7.66
C GLU A 183 -9.41 -2.86 -7.44
N LEU A 184 -9.83 -3.25 -6.22
CA LEU A 184 -11.22 -3.46 -5.85
C LEU A 184 -12.07 -2.20 -6.07
N MET A 185 -11.56 -1.02 -5.68
CA MET A 185 -12.25 0.26 -5.88
C MET A 185 -12.29 0.70 -7.35
N THR A 186 -11.51 0.08 -8.23
CA THR A 186 -11.49 0.36 -9.68
C THR A 186 -12.36 -0.63 -10.45
N ALA A 187 -12.36 -1.90 -10.04
CA ALA A 187 -13.05 -2.99 -10.72
C ALA A 187 -14.58 -2.95 -10.58
N ASP A 188 -15.11 -2.25 -9.58
CA ASP A 188 -16.55 -2.18 -9.29
C ASP A 188 -17.36 -1.26 -10.24
N LEU A 189 -16.72 -0.71 -11.28
CA LEU A 189 -17.39 0.00 -12.37
C LEU A 189 -18.06 -0.92 -13.39
N GLY A 190 -17.99 -2.25 -13.23
CA GLY A 190 -18.30 -3.20 -14.30
C GLY A 190 -19.00 -4.51 -13.94
N ARG A 191 -19.63 -4.66 -12.76
CA ARG A 191 -20.46 -5.84 -12.44
C ARG A 191 -21.87 -5.50 -11.99
#